data_AF-A0A919GZY0-F1
#
_entry.id   AF-A0A919GZY0-F1
#
_cell.length_a   1.000
_cell.length_b   1.000
_cell.length_c   1.000
_cell.angle_alpha   90.00
_cell.angle_beta   90.00
_cell.angle_gamma   90.00
#
_symmetry.space_group_name_H-M   'P 1'
#
loop_
_entity.id
_entity.type
_entity.pdbx_description
1 polymer ?
#
loop_
_entity_poly.entity_id
_entity_poly.type
_entity_poly.pdbx_seq_one_letter_code
_entity_poly.pdbx_strand_id
1 'polypeptide(L)' 'MEFVVGDMAITTLGSDGDDRVIEFLVTTRNGAETGGFAIFREHGEGWETARLALDPHSGSVPVAAVEWAVEFAREYL' A
#
# COMPACT_ATOMS: atom_id res chain seq x y z
N MET A 1 2.80 -6.99 -8.11
CA MET A 1 1.96 -8.17 -7.79
C MET A 1 0.56 -7.65 -7.50
N GLU A 2 -0.51 -8.35 -7.87
CA GLU A 2 -1.89 -7.91 -7.63
C GLU A 2 -2.59 -8.82 -6.61
N PHE A 3 -3.33 -8.20 -5.70
CA PHE A 3 -4.10 -8.86 -4.65
C PHE A 3 -5.53 -8.35 -4.62
N VAL A 4 -6.50 -9.24 -4.48
CA VAL A 4 -7.93 -8.87 -4.37
C VAL A 4 -8.35 -8.91 -2.91
N VAL A 5 -8.81 -7.78 -2.40
CA VAL A 5 -9.25 -7.61 -1.00
C VAL A 5 -10.68 -7.06 -1.02
N GLY A 6 -11.67 -7.91 -0.76
CA GLY A 6 -13.08 -7.52 -0.90
C GLY A 6 -13.40 -7.11 -2.35
N ASP A 7 -13.85 -5.86 -2.54
CA ASP A 7 -14.19 -5.28 -3.86
C ASP A 7 -13.09 -4.34 -4.42
N MET A 8 -11.84 -4.47 -3.97
CA MET A 8 -10.71 -3.69 -4.48
C MET A 8 -9.55 -4.60 -4.89
N ALA A 9 -8.81 -4.17 -5.91
CA ALA A 9 -7.53 -4.74 -6.31
C ALA A 9 -6.40 -3.85 -5.81
N ILE A 10 -5.41 -4.43 -5.16
CA ILE A 10 -4.21 -3.76 -4.64
C ILE A 10 -3.01 -4.29 -5.40
N THR A 11 -2.31 -3.39 -6.10
CA THR A 11 -1.15 -3.72 -6.92
C THR A 11 0.10 -3.08 -6.34
N THR A 12 1.09 -3.89 -5.99
CA THR A 12 2.44 -3.41 -5.65
C THR A 12 3.12 -2.86 -6.89
N LEU A 13 3.51 -1.59 -6.86
CA LEU A 13 4.20 -0.88 -7.94
C LEU A 13 5.73 -1.04 -7.85
N GLY A 14 6.27 -1.04 -6.64
CA GLY A 14 7.70 -1.23 -6.40
C GLY A 14 8.07 -1.14 -4.92
N SER A 15 9.31 -1.50 -4.59
CA SER A 15 9.95 -1.22 -3.31
C SER A 15 11.24 -0.43 -3.51
N ASP A 16 11.68 0.33 -2.48
CA ASP A 16 13.09 0.70 -2.43
C ASP A 16 13.89 -0.60 -2.24
N GLY A 17 15.06 -0.75 -2.86
CA GLY A 17 15.79 -2.03 -2.87
C GLY A 17 16.22 -2.58 -1.48
N ASP A 18 15.89 -1.85 -0.41
CA ASP A 18 16.08 -2.23 1.00
C ASP A 18 14.75 -2.66 1.67
N ASP A 19 13.66 -2.76 0.91
CA ASP A 19 12.32 -3.15 1.36
C ASP A 19 11.82 -2.35 2.58
N ARG A 20 12.13 -1.06 2.60
CA ARG A 20 11.68 -0.11 3.62
C ARG A 20 10.55 0.77 3.14
N VAL A 21 10.40 0.92 1.84
CA VAL A 21 9.34 1.67 1.16
C VAL A 21 8.66 0.73 0.19
N ILE A 22 7.33 0.74 0.18
CA ILE A 22 6.55 -0.01 -0.80
C ILE A 22 5.45 0.90 -1.33
N GLU A 23 5.32 0.93 -2.65
CA GLU A 23 4.29 1.69 -3.34
C GLU A 23 3.15 0.77 -3.79
N PHE A 24 1.93 1.23 -3.60
CA PHE A 24 0.71 0.51 -3.92
C PHE A 24 -0.25 1.37 -4.75
N LEU A 25 -0.92 0.71 -5.69
CA LEU A 25 -2.06 1.23 -6.42
C LEU A 25 -3.30 0.43 -6.03
N VAL A 26 -4.33 1.12 -5.54
CA VAL A 26 -5.66 0.54 -5.30
C VAL A 26 -6.55 0.88 -6.47
N THR A 27 -7.25 -0.12 -7.00
CA THR A 27 -8.27 0.06 -8.03
C THR A 27 -9.59 -0.53 -7.51
N THR A 28 -10.66 0.26 -7.56
CA THR A 28 -12.01 -0.22 -7.19
C THR A 28 -12.55 -1.20 -8.25
N ARG A 29 -13.46 -2.10 -7.88
CA ARG A 29 -14.03 -3.13 -8.78
C ARG A 29 -14.61 -2.61 -10.10
N ASN A 30 -15.10 -1.36 -10.14
CA ASN A 30 -15.61 -0.74 -11.35
C ASN A 30 -14.53 -0.06 -12.20
N GLY A 31 -13.26 -0.10 -11.78
CA GLY A 31 -12.11 0.53 -12.43
C GLY A 31 -12.18 2.05 -12.47
N ALA A 32 -13.14 2.65 -11.76
CA ALA A 32 -13.44 4.08 -11.89
C ALA A 32 -12.55 4.95 -11.02
N GLU A 33 -12.03 4.41 -9.91
CA GLU A 33 -11.16 5.13 -8.99
C GLU A 33 -9.85 4.37 -8.79
N THR A 34 -8.76 5.13 -8.87
CA THR A 34 -7.42 4.66 -8.55
C THR A 34 -6.80 5.53 -7.46
N GLY A 35 -6.41 4.90 -6.36
CA GLY A 35 -5.75 5.54 -5.22
C GLY A 35 -4.31 5.06 -5.11
N GLY A 36 -3.36 5.98 -5.02
CA GLY A 36 -1.93 5.69 -4.91
C GLY A 36 -1.44 6.02 -3.51
N PHE A 37 -0.75 5.08 -2.88
CA PHE A 37 -0.15 5.30 -1.58
C PHE A 37 1.14 4.53 -1.40
N ALA A 38 1.97 4.99 -0.47
CA ALA A 38 3.17 4.27 -0.05
C ALA A 38 3.18 4.10 1.46
N ILE A 39 3.66 2.95 1.92
CA ILE A 39 4.04 2.77 3.32
C ILE A 39 5.55 2.71 3.42
N PHE A 40 6.09 3.27 4.49
CA PHE A 40 7.51 3.22 4.75
C PHE A 40 7.86 3.12 6.23
N ARG A 41 8.94 2.43 6.55
CA ARG A 41 9.49 2.33 7.91
C ARG A 41 10.86 2.97 8.00
N GLU A 42 11.19 3.47 9.20
CA GLU A 42 12.55 3.90 9.50
C GLU A 42 13.48 2.69 9.61
N HIS A 43 14.78 2.90 9.41
CA HIS A 43 15.76 1.83 9.49
C HIS A 43 15.79 1.21 10.91
N GLY A 44 15.58 -0.11 11.00
CA GLY A 44 15.64 -0.86 12.25
C GLY A 44 14.34 -0.84 13.06
N GLU A 45 13.30 -0.17 12.56
CA GLU A 45 11.97 -0.18 13.16
C GLU A 45 11.07 -1.25 12.51
N GLY A 46 10.03 -1.68 13.24
CA GLY A 46 9.03 -2.62 12.73
C GLY A 46 7.95 -1.94 11.89
N TRP A 47 7.21 -2.71 11.08
CA TRP A 47 6.11 -2.18 10.25
C TRP A 47 4.95 -1.61 11.08
N GLU A 48 4.87 -1.95 12.37
CA GLU A 48 3.93 -1.35 13.33
C GLU A 48 4.14 0.16 13.52
N THR A 49 5.31 0.67 13.15
CA THR A 49 5.66 2.10 13.19
C THR A 49 5.65 2.75 11.81
N ALA A 50 5.21 2.01 10.79
CA ALA A 50 5.21 2.48 9.42
C ALA A 50 4.40 3.77 9.28
N ARG A 51 4.90 4.63 8.41
CA ARG A 51 4.24 5.87 8.01
C ARG A 51 3.60 5.68 6.65
N LEU A 52 2.48 6.36 6.46
CA LEU A 52 1.73 6.40 5.21
C LEU A 52 2.04 7.71 4.47
N ALA A 53 2.32 7.61 3.18
CA ALA A 53 2.34 8.73 2.24
C ALA A 53 1.21 8.56 1.23
N LEU A 54 0.49 9.65 0.96
CA LEU A 54 -0.60 9.73 -0.01
C LEU A 54 -0.27 10.85 -0.99
N ASP A 55 -0.39 10.58 -2.29
CA ASP A 55 -0.34 11.65 -3.30
C ASP A 55 -1.65 12.46 -3.19
N PRO A 56 -1.61 13.79 -2.93
CA PRO A 56 -2.82 14.60 -2.84
C PRO A 56 -3.64 14.63 -4.14
N HIS A 57 -3.07 14.21 -5.27
CA HIS A 57 -3.77 14.08 -6.55
C HIS A 57 -4.30 12.67 -6.81
N SER A 58 -4.04 11.70 -5.94
CA SER A 58 -4.60 10.36 -6.09
C SER A 58 -6.09 10.34 -5.80
N GLY A 59 -6.79 9.36 -6.37
CA GLY A 59 -8.15 9.04 -5.97
C GLY A 59 -8.22 8.48 -4.55
N SER A 60 -9.41 8.03 -4.17
CA SER A 60 -9.70 7.50 -2.83
C SER A 60 -8.80 6.32 -2.48
N VAL A 61 -8.19 6.35 -1.30
CA VAL A 61 -7.47 5.21 -0.71
C VAL A 61 -8.29 4.69 0.48
N PRO A 62 -8.96 3.53 0.36
CA PRO A 62 -9.69 2.94 1.47
C PRO A 62 -8.75 2.55 2.62
N VAL A 63 -9.18 2.80 3.86
CA VAL A 63 -8.40 2.43 5.06
C VAL A 63 -8.07 0.93 5.08
N ALA A 64 -9.01 0.09 4.67
CA ALA A 64 -8.80 -1.36 4.58
C ALA A 64 -7.65 -1.75 3.62
N ALA A 65 -7.35 -0.93 2.59
CA ALA A 65 -6.22 -1.17 1.72
C ALA A 65 -4.89 -0.89 2.43
N VAL A 66 -4.87 0.14 3.28
CA VAL A 66 -3.71 0.50 4.10
C VAL A 66 -3.47 -0.57 5.16
N GLU A 67 -4.51 -1.02 5.85
CA GLU A 67 -4.43 -2.09 6.85
C GLU A 67 -3.87 -3.37 6.23
N TRP A 68 -4.40 -3.77 5.06
CA TRP A 68 -3.90 -4.92 4.33
C TRP A 68 -2.42 -4.75 3.93
N ALA A 69 -2.02 -3.57 3.47
CA ALA A 69 -0.64 -3.32 3.03
C ALA A 69 0.37 -3.41 4.18
N VAL A 70 0.01 -2.93 5.37
CA VAL A 70 0.86 -3.06 6.57
C VAL A 70 1.00 -4.53 6.97
N GLU A 71 -0.09 -5.30 6.93
CA GLU A 71 -0.06 -6.73 7.22
C GLU A 71 0.78 -7.51 6.19
N PHE A 72 0.61 -7.20 4.91
CA PHE A 72 1.44 -7.76 3.85
C PHE A 72 2.93 -7.46 4.09
N ALA A 73 3.28 -6.22 4.39
CA ALA A 73 4.66 -5.85 4.65
C ALA A 73 5.24 -6.62 5.85
N ARG A 74 4.45 -6.77 6.93
CA ARG A 74 4.84 -7.54 8.12
C ARG A 74 5.11 -9.01 7.83
N GLU A 75 4.32 -9.63 6.97
CA GLU A 75 4.45 -11.06 6.67
C GLU A 75 5.58 -11.37 5.67
N TYR A 76 5.89 -10.43 4.78
CA TYR A 76 6.75 -10.70 3.63
C TYR A 76 8.06 -9.91 3.59
N LEU A 77 8.29 -8.89 4.45
CA LEU A 77 9.45 -7.98 4.45
C LEU A 77 9.95 -7.58 5.85
#